data_AF-A0A6V7FN09-F1
#
_entry.id   AF-A0A6V7FN09-F1
#
_cell.length_a   1.000
_cell.length_b   1.000
_cell.length_c   1.000
_cell.angle_alpha   90.00
_cell.angle_beta   90.00
_cell.angle_gamma   90.00
#
_symmetry.space_group_name_H-M   'P 1'
#
loop_
_entity.id
_entity.type
_entity.pdbx_description
1 polymer ?
#
loop_
_entity_poly.entity_id
_entity_poly.type
_entity_poly.pdbx_seq_one_letter_code
_entity_poly.pdbx_strand_id
1 'polypeptide(L)'
;MTASKAFSTTARRRATPATKLQTHEEPFTFGVTLQQIDQFHTLLRTITAQSDMVAVCSGKPLDATSLSVLGESIFNAARAVRGVVDEIYEQRLGSDGVDPVSHAMQRQA
;
A
#
# COMPACT_ATOMS: atom_id res chain seq x y z
N MET A 1 -15.71 70.25 -26.92
CA MET A 1 -15.70 68.83 -26.47
C MET A 1 -14.30 68.57 -25.92
N THR A 2 -14.17 68.53 -24.60
CA THR A 2 -12.87 68.52 -23.91
C THR A 2 -12.89 67.47 -22.81
N ALA A 3 -11.76 66.76 -22.68
CA ALA A 3 -11.33 65.86 -21.60
C ALA A 3 -12.05 64.48 -21.55
N SER A 4 -11.41 63.35 -21.22
CA SER A 4 -10.20 63.09 -20.45
C SER A 4 -9.61 61.72 -20.84
N LYS A 5 -8.27 61.61 -20.87
CA LYS A 5 -7.54 60.32 -20.90
C LYS A 5 -7.50 59.75 -19.47
N ALA A 6 -8.02 58.55 -19.28
CA ALA A 6 -7.87 57.80 -18.04
C ALA A 6 -6.57 56.96 -18.08
N PHE A 7 -5.70 57.19 -17.12
CA PHE A 7 -4.49 56.43 -16.87
C PHE A 7 -4.85 55.00 -16.44
N SER A 8 -4.44 54.00 -17.24
CA SER A 8 -4.50 52.59 -16.86
C SER A 8 -3.39 52.29 -15.85
N THR A 9 -3.77 52.04 -14.60
CA THR A 9 -2.84 51.58 -13.56
C THR A 9 -2.81 50.06 -13.59
N THR A 10 -1.76 49.50 -14.18
CA THR A 10 -1.48 48.06 -14.16
C THR A 10 -0.98 47.68 -12.77
N ALA A 11 -1.88 47.20 -11.91
CA ALA A 11 -1.50 46.62 -10.63
C ALA A 11 -0.78 45.29 -10.87
N ARG A 12 0.55 45.34 -10.86
CA ARG A 12 1.46 44.19 -10.93
C ARG A 12 1.23 43.30 -9.70
N ARG A 13 0.30 42.35 -9.82
CA ARG A 13 0.06 41.31 -8.82
C ARG A 13 1.34 40.47 -8.75
N ARG A 14 2.12 40.64 -7.68
CA ARG A 14 3.21 39.70 -7.35
C ARG A 14 2.56 38.34 -7.17
N ALA A 15 2.76 37.45 -8.14
CA ALA A 15 2.59 36.04 -7.91
C ALA A 15 3.65 35.66 -6.87
N THR A 16 3.23 35.44 -5.63
CA THR A 16 3.99 34.63 -4.70
C THR A 16 4.27 33.30 -5.41
N PRO A 17 5.52 32.84 -5.48
CA PRO A 17 5.78 31.50 -5.97
C PRO A 17 5.02 30.57 -5.03
N ALA A 18 4.04 29.85 -5.56
CA ALA A 18 3.48 28.70 -4.88
C ALA A 18 4.66 27.75 -4.69
N THR A 19 5.25 27.77 -3.49
CA THR A 19 6.09 26.70 -3.01
C THR A 19 5.27 25.45 -3.25
N LYS A 20 5.65 24.67 -4.27
CA LYS A 20 5.17 23.31 -4.41
C LYS A 20 5.59 22.65 -3.11
N LEU A 21 4.66 22.53 -2.16
CA LEU A 21 4.77 21.60 -1.06
C LEU A 21 4.94 20.26 -1.76
N GLN A 22 6.20 19.86 -1.94
CA GLN A 22 6.53 18.49 -2.21
C GLN A 22 6.09 17.79 -0.93
N THR A 23 4.84 17.35 -0.91
CA THR A 23 4.37 16.39 0.08
C THR A 23 5.20 15.15 -0.16
N HIS A 24 6.34 15.06 0.52
CA HIS A 24 7.04 13.82 0.66
C HIS A 24 6.07 12.94 1.45
N GLU A 25 5.40 12.01 0.77
CA GLU A 25 4.63 10.99 1.47
C GLU A 25 5.63 10.25 2.36
N GLU A 26 5.50 10.47 3.67
CA GLU A 26 6.22 9.68 4.67
C GLU A 26 6.01 8.19 4.34
N PRO A 27 7.06 7.36 4.41
CA PRO A 27 6.95 5.95 4.09
C PRO A 27 5.83 5.31 4.92
N PHE A 28 4.84 4.74 4.23
CA PHE A 28 3.75 4.02 4.88
C PHE A 28 4.31 2.76 5.53
N THR A 29 4.25 2.70 6.85
CA THR A 29 4.76 1.58 7.64
C THR A 29 3.60 0.69 8.05
N PHE A 30 3.78 -0.62 7.90
CA PHE A 30 2.82 -1.63 8.32
C PHE A 30 3.47 -2.59 9.33
N GLY A 31 2.66 -3.04 10.28
CA GLY A 31 3.02 -4.13 11.18
C GLY A 31 2.92 -5.46 10.45
N VAL A 32 3.77 -6.40 10.86
CA VAL A 32 3.70 -7.80 10.43
C VAL A 32 3.91 -8.69 11.64
N THR A 33 3.10 -9.73 11.77
CA THR A 33 3.29 -10.76 12.81
C THR A 33 4.24 -11.86 12.32
N LEU A 34 4.91 -12.55 13.25
CA LEU A 34 5.74 -13.72 12.89
C LEU A 34 4.91 -14.81 12.21
N GLN A 35 3.68 -15.03 12.67
CA GLN A 35 2.77 -16.00 12.06
C GLN A 35 2.48 -15.66 10.59
N GLN A 36 2.26 -14.39 10.25
CA GLN A 36 2.05 -13.96 8.87
C GLN A 36 3.30 -14.17 8.01
N ILE A 37 4.50 -13.92 8.56
CA ILE A 37 5.78 -14.18 7.87
C ILE A 37 5.92 -15.69 7.59
N ASP A 38 5.69 -16.53 8.59
CA ASP A 38 5.78 -17.99 8.46
C ASP A 38 4.77 -18.54 7.45
N GLN A 39 3.53 -18.04 7.51
CA GLN A 39 2.48 -18.39 6.55
C GLN A 39 2.85 -17.97 5.14
N PHE A 40 3.34 -16.74 4.96
CA PHE A 40 3.79 -16.23 3.66
C PHE A 40 4.90 -17.11 3.07
N HIS A 41 5.92 -17.46 3.86
CA HIS A 41 6.99 -18.35 3.41
C HIS A 41 6.50 -19.75 3.05
N THR A 42 5.58 -20.31 3.84
CA THR A 42 4.99 -21.63 3.59
C THR A 42 4.21 -21.66 2.29
N LEU A 43 3.42 -20.61 2.04
CA LEU A 43 2.66 -20.46 0.80
C LEU A 43 3.58 -20.33 -0.42
N LEU A 44 4.63 -19.51 -0.34
CA LEU A 44 5.60 -19.37 -1.41
C LEU A 44 6.30 -20.71 -1.73
N ARG A 45 6.73 -21.46 -0.71
CA ARG A 45 7.33 -22.78 -0.91
C ARG A 45 6.36 -23.75 -1.58
N THR A 46 5.09 -23.74 -1.18
CA THR A 46 4.05 -24.57 -1.80
C THR A 46 3.89 -24.25 -3.28
N ILE A 47 3.76 -22.96 -3.61
CA ILE A 47 3.62 -22.49 -5.00
C ILE A 47 4.83 -22.92 -5.82
N THR A 48 6.05 -22.71 -5.32
CA THR A 48 7.28 -23.11 -6.03
C THR A 48 7.32 -24.62 -6.27
N ALA A 49 7.13 -25.44 -5.23
CA ALA A 49 7.20 -26.89 -5.36
C ALA A 49 6.17 -27.44 -6.35
N GLN A 50 4.96 -26.89 -6.35
CA GLN A 50 3.90 -27.30 -7.28
C GLN A 50 4.16 -26.82 -8.71
N SER A 51 4.67 -25.60 -8.87
CA SER A 51 5.04 -25.06 -10.18
C SER A 51 6.21 -25.84 -10.80
N ASP A 52 7.17 -26.26 -9.97
CA ASP A 52 8.29 -27.11 -10.40
C ASP A 52 7.80 -28.47 -10.90
N MET A 53 6.79 -29.07 -10.25
CA MET A 53 6.18 -30.32 -10.73
C MET A 53 5.56 -30.15 -12.12
N VAL A 54 4.85 -29.03 -12.38
CA VAL A 54 4.29 -28.73 -13.71
C VAL A 54 5.40 -28.55 -14.75
N ALA A 55 6.48 -27.84 -14.40
CA ALA A 55 7.61 -27.61 -15.29
C ALA A 55 8.37 -28.91 -15.62
N VAL A 56 8.63 -29.77 -14.63
CA VAL A 56 9.36 -31.04 -14.81
C VAL A 56 8.53 -32.07 -15.58
N CYS A 57 7.22 -32.16 -15.31
CA CYS A 57 6.34 -33.10 -15.99
C CYS A 57 5.96 -32.66 -17.42
N SER A 58 6.47 -31.52 -17.91
CA SER A 58 6.23 -31.10 -19.30
C SER A 58 6.76 -32.10 -20.35
N GLY A 59 7.68 -33.00 -19.97
CA GLY A 59 8.19 -34.09 -20.83
C GLY A 59 7.41 -35.41 -20.78
N LYS A 60 6.51 -35.60 -19.82
CA LYS A 60 5.57 -36.74 -19.71
C LYS A 60 4.23 -36.19 -19.21
N PRO A 61 3.19 -36.13 -20.05
CA PRO A 61 1.99 -35.39 -19.71
C PRO A 61 1.38 -35.95 -18.43
N LEU A 62 1.18 -35.06 -17.45
CA LEU A 62 0.24 -35.30 -16.37
C LEU A 62 -1.13 -35.57 -16.99
N ASP A 63 -1.90 -36.48 -16.41
CA ASP A 63 -3.28 -36.63 -16.82
C ASP A 63 -4.04 -35.31 -16.55
N ALA A 64 -5.10 -35.06 -17.33
CA ALA A 64 -5.82 -33.79 -17.30
C ALA A 64 -6.40 -33.47 -15.91
N THR A 65 -6.74 -34.50 -15.12
CA THR A 65 -7.24 -34.33 -13.76
C THR A 65 -6.13 -33.86 -12.83
N SER A 66 -4.97 -34.51 -12.85
CA SER A 66 -3.79 -34.09 -12.08
C SER A 66 -3.38 -32.66 -12.41
N LEU A 67 -3.32 -32.29 -13.70
CA LEU A 67 -2.97 -30.94 -14.10
C LEU A 67 -3.96 -29.89 -13.56
N SER A 68 -5.26 -30.21 -13.60
CA SER A 68 -6.31 -29.32 -13.09
C SER A 68 -6.20 -29.14 -11.57
N VAL A 69 -5.97 -30.23 -10.83
CA VAL A 69 -5.78 -30.20 -9.37
C VAL A 69 -4.54 -29.40 -8.98
N LEU A 70 -3.43 -29.56 -9.70
CA LEU A 70 -2.22 -28.76 -9.46
C LEU A 70 -2.49 -27.27 -9.71
N GLY A 71 -3.14 -26.93 -10.82
CA GLY A 71 -3.48 -25.54 -11.14
C GLY A 71 -4.39 -24.90 -10.09
N GLU A 72 -5.41 -25.63 -9.63
CA GLU A 72 -6.30 -25.18 -8.55
C GLU A 72 -5.53 -24.98 -7.23
N SER A 73 -4.63 -25.91 -6.89
CA SER A 73 -3.84 -25.81 -5.65
C SER A 73 -2.91 -24.59 -5.67
N ILE A 74 -2.23 -24.34 -6.79
CA ILE A 74 -1.39 -23.15 -6.98
C ILE A 74 -2.23 -21.88 -6.88
N PHE A 75 -3.39 -21.83 -7.54
CA PHE A 75 -4.29 -20.68 -7.48
C PHE A 75 -4.76 -20.39 -6.06
N ASN A 76 -5.17 -21.42 -5.31
CA ASN A 76 -5.61 -21.28 -3.93
C ASN A 76 -4.48 -20.80 -3.01
N ALA A 77 -3.26 -21.31 -3.19
CA ALA A 77 -2.09 -20.84 -2.43
C ALA A 77 -1.78 -19.36 -2.75
N ALA A 78 -1.81 -18.95 -4.01
CA ALA A 78 -1.61 -17.56 -4.41
C ALA A 78 -2.71 -16.63 -3.88
N ARG A 79 -3.97 -17.11 -3.85
CA ARG A 79 -5.08 -16.39 -3.22
C ARG A 79 -4.86 -16.22 -1.72
N ALA A 80 -4.34 -17.24 -1.03
CA ALA A 80 -4.01 -17.13 0.38
C ALA A 80 -2.86 -16.12 0.62
N VAL A 81 -1.87 -16.04 -0.28
CA VAL A 81 -0.83 -15.00 -0.23
C VAL A 81 -1.45 -13.61 -0.31
N ARG A 82 -2.40 -13.41 -1.21
CA ARG A 82 -3.14 -12.14 -1.31
C ARG A 82 -3.84 -11.80 0.01
N GLY A 83 -4.50 -12.77 0.64
CA GLY A 83 -5.15 -12.59 1.94
C GLY A 83 -4.18 -12.13 3.04
N VAL A 84 -3.00 -12.76 3.14
CA VAL A 84 -1.96 -12.33 4.10
C VAL A 84 -1.53 -10.89 3.85
N VAL A 85 -1.33 -10.50 2.59
CA VAL A 85 -0.94 -9.14 2.23
C VAL A 85 -2.04 -8.14 2.57
N ASP A 86 -3.30 -8.48 2.29
CA ASP A 86 -4.45 -7.62 2.61
C ASP A 86 -4.58 -7.41 4.14
N GLU A 87 -4.35 -8.45 4.95
CA GLU A 87 -4.30 -8.32 6.42
C GLU A 87 -3.18 -7.39 6.89
N ILE A 88 -2.02 -7.40 6.23
CA ILE A 88 -0.90 -6.49 6.55
C ILE A 88 -1.29 -5.04 6.27
N TYR A 89 -2.06 -4.77 5.21
CA TYR A 89 -2.55 -3.43 4.91
C TYR A 89 -3.46 -2.86 6.00
N GLU A 90 -4.22 -3.71 6.69
CA GLU A 90 -5.05 -3.31 7.83
C GLU A 90 -4.22 -3.03 9.11
N GLN A 91 -2.95 -3.45 9.16
CA GLN A 91 -2.04 -3.27 10.30
C GLN A 91 -1.17 -2.01 10.15
N ARG A 92 -1.74 -0.91 9.70
CA ARG A 92 -0.99 0.34 9.48
C ARG A 92 -0.43 0.88 10.80
N LEU A 93 0.87 1.19 10.80
CA LEU A 93 1.56 1.82 11.92
C LEU A 93 1.67 3.34 11.67
N GLY A 94 1.35 4.14 12.68
CA GLY A 94 1.49 5.60 12.63
C GLY A 94 0.26 6.38 12.14
N SER A 95 -0.95 5.83 12.23
CA SER A 95 -2.20 6.55 11.91
C SER A 95 -3.04 6.95 13.11
N ASP A 96 -2.47 7.02 14.31
CA ASP A 96 -3.10 7.70 15.43
C ASP A 96 -2.49 9.08 15.60
N GLY A 97 -3.11 10.06 14.93
CA GLY A 97 -3.07 11.45 15.35
C GLY A 97 -3.81 11.63 16.68
N VAL A 98 -3.35 10.93 17.72
CA VAL A 98 -3.75 11.20 19.09
C VAL A 98 -2.59 11.94 19.71
N ASP A 99 -2.66 13.27 19.64
CA ASP A 99 -1.91 14.14 20.54
C ASP A 99 -2.13 13.61 21.97
N PRO A 100 -1.06 13.39 22.77
CA PRO A 100 -1.23 13.00 24.15
C PRO A 100 -2.05 14.09 24.84
N VAL A 101 -3.25 13.71 25.27
CA VAL A 101 -4.20 14.56 26.00
C VAL A 101 -3.41 15.33 27.07
N SER A 102 -3.35 16.65 26.90
CA SER A 102 -2.86 17.57 27.91
C SER A 102 -3.86 17.56 29.08
N HIS A 103 -3.79 16.54 29.91
CA HIS A 103 -4.43 16.50 31.22
C HIS A 103 -3.61 17.34 32.23
N ALA A 104 -3.35 18.60 31.89
CA ALA A 104 -2.95 19.61 32.87
C ALA A 104 -4.22 20.31 33.37
N MET A 105 -5.10 19.53 33.99
CA MET A 105 -6.21 20.05 34.77
C MET A 105 -5.66 20.50 36.11
N GLN A 106 -5.03 21.66 36.10
CA GLN A 106 -4.58 22.37 37.29
C GLN A 106 -5.82 22.96 37.98
N ARG A 107 -6.55 22.10 38.70
CA ARG A 107 -7.54 22.52 39.69
C ARG A 107 -6.87 22.62 41.06
N GLN A 108 -6.75 23.88 41.50
CA GLN A 108 -7.04 24.36 42.85
C GLN A 108 -6.20 23.82 44.01
N ALA A 109 -5.39 24.73 44.57
CA ALA A 109 -5.30 24.96 46.01
C ALA A 109 -5.39 26.48 46.23
#